data_AF-A0A7S2B6A7-F1
#
_entry.id   AF-A0A7S2B6A7-F1
#
_cell.length_a   1.000
_cell.length_b   1.000
_cell.length_c   1.000
_cell.angle_alpha   90.00
_cell.angle_beta   90.00
_cell.angle_gamma   90.00
#
_symmetry.space_group_name_H-M   'P 1'
#
loop_
_entity.id
_entity.type
_entity.pdbx_description
1 polymer ?
#
loop_
_entity_poly.entity_id
_entity_poly.type
_entity_poly.pdbx_seq_one_letter_code
_entity_poly.pdbx_strand_id
1 'polypeptide(L)'
;QPSFPLVLATGQEFVRSTLFSGIAPREALRRIREAVRLTAPAAPLLLDFLKELDVPLDEAHRRVTRAAVEETTSRLPNLPQEELRNLVRLTAPYLAMPALRSVPLAAMAHLTEGVPSGVLAAITQALTRKEGRKSVTIDELPDRVRRQAWEVTPILLLEQVLPPTASYAADDHA
;
A
#
# COMPACT_ATOMS: atom_id res chain seq x y z
N GLN A 1 -30.63 -22.98 15.61
CA GLN A 1 -29.30 -22.66 15.05
C GLN A 1 -28.83 -23.88 14.26
N PRO A 2 -28.51 -23.78 12.96
CA PRO A 2 -27.92 -24.92 12.27
C PRO A 2 -26.43 -25.01 12.61
N SER A 3 -25.99 -26.22 12.91
CA SER A 3 -24.70 -26.59 13.50
C SER A 3 -23.74 -27.24 12.48
N PHE A 4 -23.78 -26.82 11.22
CA PHE A 4 -22.92 -27.38 10.18
C PHE A 4 -22.18 -26.28 9.43
N PRO A 5 -20.87 -26.43 9.16
CA PRO A 5 -20.13 -25.48 8.34
C PRO A 5 -20.77 -25.45 6.94
N LEU A 6 -21.06 -24.25 6.43
CA LEU A 6 -21.61 -24.01 5.10
C LEU A 6 -20.58 -24.40 4.02
N VAL A 7 -20.40 -25.69 3.81
CA VAL A 7 -19.46 -26.28 2.85
C VAL A 7 -20.25 -26.82 1.67
N LEU A 8 -19.87 -26.42 0.45
CA LEU A 8 -20.41 -26.90 -0.83
C LEU A 8 -21.93 -26.66 -0.99
N ALA A 9 -22.69 -27.59 -1.58
CA ALA A 9 -24.05 -27.40 -2.09
C ALA A 9 -25.05 -26.82 -1.07
N THR A 10 -24.91 -27.18 0.21
CA THR A 10 -25.77 -26.68 1.29
C THR A 10 -25.56 -25.19 1.57
N GLY A 11 -24.33 -24.69 1.41
CA GLY A 11 -24.02 -23.26 1.52
C GLY A 11 -24.59 -22.46 0.35
N GLN A 12 -24.51 -23.02 -0.87
CA GLN A 12 -25.08 -22.40 -2.06
C GLN A 12 -26.61 -22.34 -1.99
N GLU A 13 -27.27 -23.39 -1.52
CA GLU A 13 -28.71 -23.42 -1.34
C GLU A 13 -29.17 -22.45 -0.24
N PHE A 14 -28.40 -22.29 0.84
CA PHE A 14 -28.67 -21.29 1.87
C PHE A 14 -28.56 -19.86 1.35
N VAL A 15 -27.50 -19.55 0.60
CA VAL A 15 -27.33 -18.23 -0.03
C VAL A 15 -28.45 -17.98 -1.04
N ARG A 16 -28.76 -18.96 -1.88
CA ARG A 16 -29.81 -18.87 -2.89
C ARG A 16 -31.19 -18.65 -2.23
N SER A 17 -31.58 -19.51 -1.30
CA SER A 17 -32.85 -19.36 -0.57
C SER A 17 -32.95 -18.03 0.18
N THR A 18 -31.86 -17.54 0.77
CA THR A 18 -31.85 -16.26 1.48
C THR A 18 -31.99 -15.07 0.53
N LEU A 19 -31.32 -15.07 -0.62
CA LEU A 19 -31.42 -14.00 -1.62
C LEU A 19 -32.77 -13.97 -2.33
N PHE A 20 -33.40 -15.14 -2.54
CA PHE A 20 -34.69 -15.25 -3.22
C PHE A 20 -35.91 -15.29 -2.27
N SER A 21 -35.71 -15.11 -0.96
CA SER A 21 -36.78 -15.16 0.06
C SER A 21 -37.67 -13.91 0.14
N GLY A 22 -37.50 -12.94 -0.76
CA GLY A 22 -38.32 -11.70 -0.79
C GLY A 22 -38.01 -10.70 0.32
N ILE A 23 -36.92 -10.88 1.06
CA ILE A 23 -36.46 -9.95 2.09
C ILE A 23 -35.66 -8.82 1.43
N ALA A 24 -35.67 -7.63 2.04
CA ALA A 24 -34.85 -6.51 1.59
C ALA A 24 -33.36 -6.94 1.44
N PRO A 25 -32.69 -6.58 0.32
CA PRO A 25 -31.35 -7.08 0.00
C PRO A 25 -30.34 -6.92 1.14
N ARG A 26 -30.36 -5.79 1.84
CA ARG A 26 -29.45 -5.53 2.97
C ARG A 26 -29.60 -6.53 4.12
N GLU A 27 -30.81 -6.97 4.40
CA GLU A 27 -31.11 -7.90 5.51
C GLU A 27 -30.74 -9.35 5.11
N ALA A 28 -30.95 -9.72 3.85
CA ALA A 28 -30.48 -11.00 3.30
C ALA A 28 -28.95 -11.14 3.42
N LEU A 29 -28.22 -10.06 3.09
CA LEU A 29 -26.76 -10.02 3.18
C LEU A 29 -26.23 -10.05 4.60
N ARG A 30 -26.90 -9.37 5.54
CA ARG A 30 -26.55 -9.43 6.97
C ARG A 30 -26.62 -10.88 7.48
N ARG A 31 -27.68 -11.60 7.15
CA ARG A 31 -27.89 -13.00 7.55
C ARG A 31 -26.85 -13.95 6.96
N ILE A 32 -26.47 -13.76 5.69
CA ILE A 32 -25.40 -14.55 5.06
C ILE A 32 -24.06 -14.29 5.76
N ARG A 33 -23.72 -13.03 6.06
CA ARG A 33 -22.47 -12.68 6.76
C ARG A 33 -22.38 -13.26 8.16
N GLU A 34 -23.48 -13.22 8.92
CA GLU A 34 -23.56 -13.81 10.25
C GLU A 34 -23.41 -15.35 10.22
N ALA A 35 -23.96 -15.98 9.19
CA ALA A 35 -23.91 -17.43 9.03
C ALA A 35 -22.54 -17.96 8.59
N VAL A 36 -21.81 -17.21 7.73
CA VAL A 36 -20.52 -17.69 7.16
C VAL A 36 -19.33 -17.39 8.09
N ARG A 37 -19.48 -16.58 9.15
CA ARG A 37 -18.40 -16.21 10.10
C ARG A 37 -17.07 -15.90 9.39
N LEU A 38 -17.12 -15.13 8.30
CA LEU A 38 -15.96 -14.88 7.44
C LEU A 38 -14.88 -14.09 8.19
N THR A 39 -13.92 -14.79 8.76
CA THR A 39 -12.55 -14.29 8.93
C THR A 39 -11.90 -14.27 7.54
N ALA A 40 -11.50 -13.08 7.08
CA ALA A 40 -11.04 -12.80 5.71
C ALA A 40 -9.93 -13.78 5.21
N PRO A 41 -9.81 -14.06 3.89
CA PRO A 41 -9.81 -13.06 2.81
C PRO A 41 -10.98 -13.23 1.82
N ALA A 42 -12.05 -12.45 2.02
CA ALA A 42 -13.21 -12.38 1.13
C ALA A 42 -13.08 -11.25 0.07
N ALA A 43 -11.88 -11.02 -0.45
CA ALA A 43 -11.63 -9.94 -1.41
C ALA A 43 -12.49 -10.05 -2.69
N PRO A 44 -12.68 -11.24 -3.32
CA PRO A 44 -13.50 -11.34 -4.52
C PRO A 44 -14.98 -11.05 -4.27
N LEU A 45 -15.54 -11.59 -3.17
CA LEU A 45 -16.94 -11.40 -2.79
C LEU A 45 -17.24 -9.93 -2.44
N LEU A 46 -16.32 -9.24 -1.76
CA LEU A 46 -16.45 -7.80 -1.48
C LEU A 46 -16.42 -6.96 -2.75
N LEU A 47 -15.59 -7.31 -3.74
CA LEU A 47 -15.51 -6.59 -5.01
C LEU A 47 -16.78 -6.79 -5.84
N ASP A 48 -17.36 -7.99 -5.83
CA ASP A 48 -18.63 -8.26 -6.52
C ASP A 48 -19.81 -7.56 -5.83
N PHE A 49 -19.81 -7.45 -4.49
CA PHE A 49 -20.78 -6.64 -3.75
C PHE A 49 -20.69 -5.14 -4.06
N LEU A 50 -19.48 -4.61 -4.28
CA LEU A 50 -19.31 -3.19 -4.60
C LEU A 50 -19.81 -2.87 -6.01
N LYS A 51 -19.70 -3.82 -6.95
CA LYS A 51 -20.30 -3.70 -8.29
C LYS A 51 -21.83 -3.65 -8.23
N GLU A 52 -22.46 -4.42 -7.34
CA GLU A 52 -23.92 -4.42 -7.14
C GLU A 52 -24.44 -3.13 -6.46
N LEU A 53 -23.57 -2.35 -5.83
CA LEU A 53 -23.91 -1.10 -5.13
C LEU A 53 -23.68 0.15 -6.00
N ASP A 54 -23.48 0.00 -7.30
CA ASP A 54 -23.18 1.09 -8.25
C ASP A 54 -21.92 1.90 -7.89
N VAL A 55 -21.02 1.33 -7.07
CA VAL A 55 -19.74 1.95 -6.76
C VAL A 55 -18.74 1.52 -7.84
N PRO A 56 -18.12 2.47 -8.56
CA PRO A 56 -17.08 2.15 -9.52
C PRO A 56 -15.95 1.36 -8.85
N LEU A 57 -15.50 0.27 -9.46
CA LEU A 57 -14.49 -0.64 -8.90
C LEU A 57 -13.18 0.11 -8.57
N ASP A 58 -12.82 1.09 -9.39
CA ASP A 58 -11.68 1.97 -9.18
C ASP A 58 -11.84 2.88 -7.96
N GLU A 59 -13.06 3.35 -7.67
CA GLU A 59 -13.37 4.12 -6.48
C GLU A 59 -13.34 3.25 -5.23
N ALA A 60 -13.89 2.04 -5.31
CA ALA A 60 -13.79 1.02 -4.26
C ALA A 60 -12.33 0.70 -3.92
N HIS A 61 -11.49 0.41 -4.93
CA HIS A 61 -10.07 0.17 -4.73
C HIS A 61 -9.38 1.37 -4.10
N ARG A 62 -9.62 2.59 -4.61
CA ARG A 62 -9.02 3.81 -4.03
C ARG A 62 -9.39 4.01 -2.55
N ARG A 63 -10.65 3.76 -2.18
CA ARG A 63 -11.12 3.89 -0.78
C ARG A 63 -10.50 2.83 0.12
N VAL A 64 -10.49 1.57 -0.31
CA VAL A 64 -9.91 0.46 0.47
C VAL A 64 -8.41 0.63 0.63
N THR A 65 -7.69 0.96 -0.45
CA THR A 65 -6.24 1.22 -0.40
C THR A 65 -5.93 2.38 0.54
N ARG A 66 -6.69 3.48 0.47
CA ARG A 66 -6.51 4.62 1.37
C ARG A 66 -6.71 4.24 2.83
N ALA A 67 -7.81 3.57 3.15
CA ALA A 67 -8.10 3.13 4.50
C ALA A 67 -7.02 2.18 5.04
N ALA A 68 -6.54 1.25 4.22
CA ALA A 68 -5.45 0.35 4.60
C ALA A 68 -4.13 1.09 4.84
N VAL A 69 -3.82 2.10 4.02
CA VAL A 69 -2.64 2.96 4.21
C VAL A 69 -2.74 3.75 5.51
N GLU A 70 -3.88 4.39 5.77
CA GLU A 70 -4.15 5.16 7.01
C GLU A 70 -4.04 4.26 8.24
N GLU A 71 -4.68 3.09 8.23
CA GLU A 71 -4.61 2.14 9.33
C GLU A 71 -3.16 1.66 9.56
N THR A 72 -2.47 1.26 8.50
CA THR A 72 -1.09 0.78 8.60
C THR A 72 -0.16 1.87 9.15
N THR A 73 -0.24 3.09 8.60
CA THR A 73 0.58 4.23 9.03
C THR A 73 0.31 4.64 10.47
N SER A 74 -0.95 4.61 10.91
CA SER A 74 -1.31 4.94 12.30
C SER A 74 -0.72 3.98 13.35
N ARG A 75 -0.40 2.74 12.94
CA ARG A 75 0.13 1.70 13.83
C ARG A 75 1.66 1.69 13.90
N LEU A 76 2.34 2.30 12.92
CA LEU A 76 3.81 2.32 12.84
C LEU A 76 4.52 2.83 14.11
N PRO A 77 4.06 3.89 14.80
CA PRO A 77 4.77 4.40 15.97
C PRO A 77 4.84 3.39 17.13
N ASN A 78 3.91 2.44 17.17
CA ASN A 78 3.78 1.45 18.24
C ASN A 78 4.38 0.08 17.88
N LEU A 79 4.91 -0.08 16.67
CA LEU A 79 5.47 -1.35 16.22
C LEU A 79 6.89 -1.57 16.79
N PRO A 80 7.24 -2.80 17.19
CA PRO A 80 8.60 -3.17 17.53
C PRO A 80 9.57 -2.90 16.38
N GLN A 81 10.82 -2.56 16.69
CA GLN A 81 11.83 -2.24 15.67
C GLN A 81 12.10 -3.40 14.69
N GLU A 82 12.05 -4.65 15.15
CA GLU A 82 12.18 -5.82 14.25
C GLU A 82 11.01 -5.92 13.26
N GLU A 83 9.79 -5.65 13.72
CA GLU A 83 8.60 -5.65 12.86
C GLU A 83 8.65 -4.51 11.86
N LEU A 84 9.09 -3.32 12.28
CA LEU A 84 9.33 -2.18 11.38
C LEU A 84 10.39 -2.51 10.32
N ARG A 85 11.48 -3.20 10.68
CA ARG A 85 12.49 -3.64 9.69
C ARG A 85 11.92 -4.62 8.68
N ASN A 86 11.16 -5.60 9.16
CA ASN A 86 10.49 -6.56 8.29
C ASN A 86 9.50 -5.86 7.37
N LEU A 87 8.73 -4.89 7.89
CA LEU A 87 7.80 -4.10 7.12
C LEU A 87 8.51 -3.28 6.05
N VAL A 88 9.62 -2.60 6.36
CA VAL A 88 10.43 -1.86 5.39
C VAL A 88 10.96 -2.78 4.29
N ARG A 89 11.44 -3.98 4.64
CA ARG A 89 11.89 -4.98 3.66
C ARG A 89 10.76 -5.41 2.71
N LEU A 90 9.55 -5.62 3.24
CA LEU A 90 8.39 -6.04 2.46
C LEU A 90 7.80 -4.91 1.62
N THR A 91 7.87 -3.67 2.10
CA THR A 91 7.21 -2.52 1.48
C THR A 91 8.11 -1.68 0.58
N ALA A 92 9.44 -1.83 0.67
CA ALA A 92 10.39 -1.15 -0.20
C ALA A 92 10.09 -1.29 -1.72
N PRO A 93 9.64 -2.45 -2.24
CA PRO A 93 9.25 -2.56 -3.66
C PRO A 93 8.08 -1.64 -4.07
N TYR A 94 7.22 -1.27 -3.12
CA TYR A 94 6.04 -0.43 -3.38
C TYR A 94 6.35 1.08 -3.35
N LEU A 95 7.61 1.47 -3.09
CA LEU A 95 8.03 2.88 -3.09
C LEU A 95 7.69 3.56 -4.44
N ALA A 96 7.86 2.83 -5.56
CA ALA A 96 7.53 3.32 -6.90
C ALA A 96 6.02 3.48 -7.17
N MET A 97 5.14 2.97 -6.31
CA MET A 97 3.68 3.03 -6.47
C MET A 97 3.10 4.23 -5.70
N PRO A 98 2.60 5.29 -6.37
CA PRO A 98 2.15 6.51 -5.68
C PRO A 98 1.07 6.27 -4.62
N ALA A 99 0.18 5.30 -4.84
CA ALA A 99 -0.90 4.98 -3.90
C ALA A 99 -0.42 4.30 -2.60
N LEU A 100 0.77 3.70 -2.61
CA LEU A 100 1.31 2.92 -1.48
C LEU A 100 2.60 3.51 -0.92
N ARG A 101 3.24 4.46 -1.62
CA ARG A 101 4.54 5.05 -1.30
C ARG A 101 4.65 5.60 0.13
N SER A 102 3.57 6.12 0.69
CA SER A 102 3.56 6.68 2.05
C SER A 102 3.88 5.65 3.13
N VAL A 103 3.54 4.37 2.93
CA VAL A 103 3.77 3.30 3.92
C VAL A 103 5.26 3.01 4.12
N PRO A 104 6.06 2.65 3.09
CA PRO A 104 7.49 2.43 3.26
C PRO A 104 8.22 3.69 3.74
N LEU A 105 7.83 4.88 3.29
CA LEU A 105 8.44 6.15 3.76
C LEU A 105 8.19 6.37 5.26
N ALA A 106 6.95 6.20 5.71
CA ALA A 106 6.61 6.34 7.12
C ALA A 106 7.30 5.25 7.96
N ALA A 107 7.34 4.00 7.49
CA ALA A 107 8.01 2.92 8.20
C ALA A 107 9.52 3.20 8.37
N MET A 108 10.17 3.73 7.32
CA MET A 108 11.56 4.17 7.39
C MET A 108 11.78 5.33 8.37
N ALA A 109 10.84 6.28 8.46
CA ALA A 109 10.92 7.41 9.38
C ALA A 109 10.86 6.97 10.87
N HIS A 110 10.20 5.85 11.16
CA HIS A 110 10.08 5.29 12.52
C HIS A 110 11.22 4.33 12.90
N LEU A 111 12.14 4.00 12.00
CA LEU A 111 13.32 3.19 12.32
C LEU A 111 14.36 4.00 13.08
N THR A 112 14.82 3.48 14.23
CA THR A 112 15.85 4.15 15.05
C THR A 112 17.27 3.91 14.54
N GLU A 113 17.58 2.67 14.15
CA GLU A 113 18.92 2.23 13.69
C GLU A 113 19.14 2.39 12.18
N GLY A 114 18.21 3.05 11.48
CA GLY A 114 18.27 3.24 10.03
C GLY A 114 17.91 2.00 9.22
N VAL A 115 18.01 2.10 7.89
CA VAL A 115 17.55 1.06 6.96
C VAL A 115 18.64 0.00 6.75
N PRO A 116 18.32 -1.31 6.76
CA PRO A 116 19.30 -2.36 6.48
C PRO A 116 20.00 -2.17 5.13
N SER A 117 21.32 -2.37 5.08
CA SER A 117 22.16 -2.09 3.91
C SER A 117 21.69 -2.76 2.62
N GLY A 118 21.21 -4.01 2.68
CA GLY A 118 20.67 -4.71 1.52
C GLY A 118 19.39 -4.07 0.95
N VAL A 119 18.54 -3.51 1.82
CA VAL A 119 17.32 -2.80 1.39
C VAL A 119 17.70 -1.41 0.87
N LEU A 120 18.63 -0.73 1.53
CA LEU A 120 19.13 0.57 1.12
C LEU A 120 19.77 0.52 -0.28
N ALA A 121 20.59 -0.49 -0.57
CA ALA A 121 21.18 -0.69 -1.90
C ALA A 121 20.12 -0.91 -2.98
N ALA A 122 19.04 -1.64 -2.68
CA ALA A 122 17.93 -1.81 -3.61
C ALA A 122 17.19 -0.48 -3.86
N ILE A 123 17.00 0.33 -2.82
CA ILE A 123 16.38 1.66 -2.93
C ILE A 123 17.27 2.60 -3.76
N THR A 124 18.57 2.69 -3.47
CA THR A 124 19.48 3.58 -4.22
C THR A 124 19.61 3.18 -5.69
N GLN A 125 19.64 1.88 -5.99
CA GLN A 125 19.57 1.40 -7.38
C GLN A 125 18.26 1.78 -8.07
N ALA A 126 17.13 1.71 -7.37
CA ALA A 126 15.85 2.13 -7.92
C ALA A 126 15.76 3.64 -8.16
N LEU A 127 16.41 4.47 -7.33
CA LEU A 127 16.47 5.93 -7.47
C LEU A 127 17.36 6.39 -8.62
N THR A 128 18.48 5.69 -8.84
CA THR A 128 19.44 5.99 -9.93
C THR A 128 18.96 5.54 -11.30
N ARG A 129 18.12 4.48 -11.37
CA ARG A 129 17.44 4.11 -12.61
C ARG A 129 16.32 5.10 -12.90
N LYS A 130 16.62 6.09 -13.76
CA LYS A 130 15.62 6.97 -14.41
C LYS A 130 14.73 6.17 -15.39
N GLU A 131 14.01 5.16 -14.91
CA GLU A 131 12.91 4.59 -15.67
C GLU A 131 11.74 5.57 -15.54
N GLY A 132 11.23 6.07 -16.67
CA GLY A 132 10.24 7.14 -16.82
C GLY A 132 8.85 6.90 -16.20
N ARG A 133 8.75 6.19 -15.08
CA ARG A 133 7.54 6.00 -14.28
C ARG A 133 7.72 6.75 -12.98
N LYS A 134 7.02 7.89 -12.82
CA LYS A 134 6.82 8.68 -11.58
C LYS A 134 7.59 8.12 -10.38
N SER A 135 8.93 8.25 -10.42
CA SER A 135 9.77 7.53 -9.48
C SER A 135 9.80 8.31 -8.17
N VAL A 136 10.27 7.66 -7.12
CA VAL A 136 10.50 8.32 -5.84
C VAL A 136 11.71 9.21 -6.04
N THR A 137 11.63 10.45 -5.59
CA THR A 137 12.82 11.32 -5.59
C THR A 137 13.58 11.12 -4.28
N ILE A 138 14.90 11.31 -4.29
CA ILE A 138 15.71 11.26 -3.07
C ILE A 138 15.23 12.27 -2.00
N ASP A 139 14.56 13.35 -2.43
CA ASP A 139 13.96 14.36 -1.55
C ASP A 139 12.75 13.86 -0.76
N GLU A 140 12.11 12.79 -1.21
CA GLU A 140 10.97 12.17 -0.52
C GLU A 140 11.42 11.22 0.60
N LEU A 141 12.70 10.84 0.65
CA LEU A 141 13.24 9.98 1.69
C LEU A 141 13.42 10.76 3.02
N PRO A 142 13.19 10.13 4.18
CA PRO A 142 13.52 10.72 5.48
C PRO A 142 15.00 11.10 5.57
N ASP A 143 15.32 12.20 6.25
CA ASP A 143 16.67 12.78 6.30
C ASP A 143 17.76 11.77 6.71
N ARG A 144 17.48 10.90 7.68
CA ARG A 144 18.43 9.86 8.10
C ARG A 144 18.72 8.86 6.99
N VAL A 145 17.67 8.40 6.30
CA VAL A 145 17.81 7.44 5.18
C VAL A 145 18.50 8.11 3.99
N ARG A 146 18.25 9.40 3.77
CA ARG A 146 18.93 10.19 2.75
C ARG A 146 20.44 10.27 2.98
N ARG A 147 20.86 10.55 4.22
CA ARG A 147 22.29 10.54 4.60
C ARG A 147 22.91 9.17 4.39
N GLN A 148 22.23 8.10 4.82
CA GLN A 148 22.69 6.73 4.57
C GLN A 148 22.79 6.42 3.07
N ALA A 149 21.84 6.88 2.26
CA ALA A 149 21.87 6.71 0.81
C ALA A 149 23.05 7.46 0.16
N TRP A 150 23.39 8.66 0.63
CA TRP A 150 24.57 9.41 0.16
C TRP A 150 25.88 8.71 0.51
N GLU A 151 25.99 8.14 1.71
CA GLU A 151 27.17 7.37 2.13
C GLU A 151 27.39 6.14 1.24
N VAL A 152 26.30 5.45 0.88
CA VAL A 152 26.35 4.27 0.01
C VAL A 152 26.54 4.65 -1.46
N THR A 153 25.99 5.77 -1.90
CA THR A 153 25.97 6.18 -3.32
C THR A 153 26.19 7.69 -3.43
N PRO A 154 27.47 8.15 -3.43
CA PRO A 154 27.81 9.57 -3.45
C PRO A 154 27.33 10.34 -4.69
N ILE A 155 27.06 9.64 -5.80
CA ILE A 155 26.52 10.27 -7.02
C ILE A 155 25.13 10.88 -6.80
N LEU A 156 24.33 10.35 -5.87
CA LEU A 156 23.03 10.91 -5.51
C LEU A 156 23.15 12.27 -4.79
N LEU A 157 24.24 12.46 -4.03
CA LEU A 157 24.55 13.75 -3.41
C LEU A 157 24.98 14.77 -4.48
N LEU A 158 25.80 14.34 -5.45
CA LEU A 158 26.19 15.19 -6.57
C LEU A 158 24.95 15.64 -7.37
N GLU A 159 24.01 14.75 -7.66
CA GLU A 159 22.77 15.11 -8.37
C GLU A 159 21.90 16.15 -7.64
N GLN A 160 21.93 16.19 -6.31
CA GLN A 160 21.20 17.20 -5.51
C GLN A 160 21.93 18.55 -5.41
N VAL A 161 23.26 18.54 -5.44
CA VAL A 161 24.08 19.75 -5.29
C VAL A 161 24.38 20.40 -6.64
N LEU A 162 24.32 19.63 -7.73
CA LEU A 162 24.52 20.15 -9.07
C LEU A 162 23.45 21.23 -9.34
N PRO A 163 23.85 22.48 -9.65
CA PRO A 163 22.90 23.47 -10.09
C PRO A 163 22.18 22.93 -11.33
N PRO A 164 20.90 23.25 -11.54
CA PRO A 164 20.20 22.90 -12.76
C PRO A 164 20.89 23.65 -13.91
N THR A 165 21.93 23.04 -14.49
CA THR A 165 22.71 23.59 -15.61
C THR A 165 21.83 23.83 -16.84
N ALA A 166 20.62 23.25 -16.87
CA ALA A 166 19.58 23.52 -17.83
C ALA A 166 18.96 24.94 -17.73
N SER A 167 19.08 25.63 -16.59
CA SER A 167 18.57 27.01 -16.43
C SER A 167 19.56 28.08 -16.89
N TYR A 168 20.87 27.84 -16.72
CA TYR A 168 21.90 28.78 -17.14
C TYR A 168 22.12 28.85 -18.66
N ALA A 169 21.70 27.83 -19.42
CA ALA A 169 21.71 27.87 -20.88
C ALA A 169 20.60 28.77 -21.49
N ALA A 170 19.60 29.18 -20.69
CA ALA A 170 18.52 30.04 -21.13
C ALA A 170 18.77 31.54 -20.86
N ASP A 171 19.66 31.87 -19.92
CA ASP A 171 19.95 33.26 -19.54
C ASP A 171 21.12 33.89 -20.32
N ASP A 172 21.93 33.10 -21.04
CA ASP A 172 23.04 33.60 -21.89
C ASP A 172 22.58 34.07 -23.30
N HIS A 173 21.26 34.17 -23.53
CA HIS A 173 20.65 34.63 -24.79
C HIS A 173 19.56 35.71 -24.61
N ALA A 174 19.62 36.51 -23.54
CA ALA A 174 18.77 37.70 -23.38
C ALA A 174 19.55 39.01 -23.63
#